data_AF-A0A6J4FAT0-F1
#
_entry.id   AF-A0A6J4FAT0-F1
#
_cell.length_a   1.000
_cell.length_b   1.000
_cell.length_c   1.000
_cell.angle_alpha   90.00
_cell.angle_beta   90.00
_cell.angle_gamma   90.00
#
_symmetry.space_group_name_H-M   'P 1'
#
loop_
_entity.id
_entity.type
_entity.pdbx_description
1 polymer ?
#
loop_
_entity_poly.entity_id
_entity_poly.type
_entity_poly.pdbx_seq_one_letter_code
_entity_poly.pdbx_strand_id
1 'polypeptide(L)'
;MHRLIFDAEYDKYLPSSPARQEGKEPSDIEVVNTAYDNAGEAHKFLRECFGRVSFDGRDATIRVVVRHGNRSEWRESSICLATDHSTHLDLLTHEFFHGVLATTIRPIMEGQSGALAESFCDVMGVLCRQWHLERTGGQAAGTDWMVGAGVFPDFAPLSNALRSLAAPGSVFGDALLPGGPQVAHFSNLVTGDADIYRNAGIPSHAFYLAATGAGGHAWTGIGRVWFEAFTRDLGDEAEFADAARHTIRRAEALGLAAPVVKAWQQVGVPTA
;
A
#
# COMPACT_ATOMS: atom_id res chain seq x y z
N MET A 1 -17.39 -5.88 -10.72
CA MET A 1 -16.06 -5.36 -11.13
C MET A 1 -16.11 -4.87 -12.56
N HIS A 2 -15.90 -3.57 -12.73
CA HIS A 2 -15.77 -2.91 -14.03
C HIS A 2 -14.48 -2.10 -14.03
N ARG A 3 -13.58 -2.34 -14.99
CA ARG A 3 -12.33 -1.57 -15.16
C ARG A 3 -12.41 -0.66 -16.38
N LEU A 4 -11.86 0.54 -16.25
CA LEU A 4 -11.58 1.47 -17.34
C LEU A 4 -10.12 1.92 -17.24
N ILE A 5 -9.34 1.64 -18.26
CA ILE A 5 -7.94 2.02 -18.35
C ILE A 5 -7.80 3.09 -19.42
N PHE A 6 -7.26 4.23 -19.01
CA PHE A 6 -7.02 5.39 -19.84
C PHE A 6 -5.52 5.55 -20.03
N ASP A 7 -5.16 6.15 -21.14
CA ASP A 7 -3.80 6.47 -21.48
C ASP A 7 -3.69 7.98 -21.66
N ALA A 8 -2.92 8.65 -20.79
CA ALA A 8 -2.80 10.10 -20.78
C ALA A 8 -1.66 10.63 -21.66
N GLU A 9 -0.86 9.75 -22.28
CA GLU A 9 0.26 10.16 -23.16
C GLU A 9 1.23 11.17 -22.51
N TYR A 10 1.43 11.06 -21.20
CA TYR A 10 2.21 11.96 -20.34
C TYR A 10 1.61 13.36 -20.12
N ASP A 11 0.34 13.58 -20.50
CA ASP A 11 -0.43 14.77 -20.11
C ASP A 11 -0.86 14.69 -18.63
N LYS A 12 -1.14 15.85 -18.05
CA LYS A 12 -1.71 16.04 -16.70
C LYS A 12 -3.24 16.02 -16.68
N TYR A 13 -3.88 16.02 -17.85
CA TYR A 13 -5.35 15.99 -17.96
C TYR A 13 -5.85 14.56 -18.11
N LEU A 14 -7.03 14.28 -17.55
CA LEU A 14 -7.66 12.96 -17.67
C LEU A 14 -8.26 12.78 -19.07
N PRO A 15 -7.95 11.68 -19.77
CA PRO A 15 -8.52 11.40 -21.08
C PRO A 15 -10.04 11.15 -21.02
N SER A 16 -10.74 11.46 -22.12
CA SER A 16 -12.20 11.30 -22.22
C SER A 16 -12.64 9.88 -22.62
N SER A 17 -11.78 9.11 -23.29
CA SER A 17 -12.07 7.75 -23.75
C SER A 17 -11.05 6.75 -23.21
N PRO A 18 -11.48 5.55 -22.76
CA PRO A 18 -10.56 4.52 -22.29
C PRO A 18 -9.80 3.87 -23.45
N ALA A 19 -8.52 3.56 -23.22
CA ALA A 19 -7.70 2.74 -24.10
C ALA A 19 -8.04 1.24 -23.97
N ARG A 20 -8.57 0.82 -22.81
CA ARG A 20 -9.13 -0.52 -22.58
C ARG A 20 -10.25 -0.48 -21.55
N GLN A 21 -11.25 -1.34 -21.70
CA GLN A 21 -12.38 -1.45 -20.78
C GLN A 21 -12.72 -2.92 -20.49
N GLU A 22 -13.51 -3.15 -19.43
CA GLU A 22 -13.89 -4.49 -18.97
C GLU A 22 -14.37 -5.40 -20.12
N GLY A 23 -13.77 -6.59 -20.22
CA GLY A 23 -14.16 -7.62 -21.19
C GLY A 23 -13.79 -7.33 -22.65
N LYS A 24 -13.01 -6.28 -22.92
CA LYS A 24 -12.50 -6.00 -24.28
C LYS A 24 -11.11 -6.58 -24.48
N GLU A 25 -10.78 -6.77 -25.75
CA GLU A 25 -9.47 -7.23 -26.21
C GLU A 25 -8.33 -6.35 -25.67
N PRO A 26 -7.11 -6.91 -25.55
CA PRO A 26 -5.92 -6.16 -25.19
C PRO A 26 -5.70 -4.93 -26.08
N SER A 27 -5.14 -3.87 -25.49
CA SER A 27 -4.65 -2.69 -26.21
C SER A 27 -3.32 -3.01 -26.90
N ASP A 28 -2.97 -2.28 -27.95
CA ASP A 28 -1.62 -2.31 -28.53
C ASP A 28 -0.56 -1.65 -27.62
N ILE A 29 -1.00 -0.99 -26.53
CA ILE A 29 -0.14 -0.34 -25.55
C ILE A 29 0.05 -1.27 -24.35
N GLU A 30 1.26 -1.78 -24.16
CA GLU A 30 1.58 -2.79 -23.13
C GLU A 30 1.23 -2.32 -21.71
N VAL A 31 1.62 -1.11 -21.33
CA VAL A 31 1.35 -0.55 -20.00
C VAL A 31 -0.14 -0.47 -19.67
N VAL A 32 -1.01 -0.28 -20.68
CA VAL A 32 -2.48 -0.31 -20.51
C VAL A 32 -2.94 -1.72 -20.12
N ASN A 33 -2.35 -2.76 -20.69
CA ASN A 33 -2.69 -4.14 -20.37
C ASN A 33 -2.18 -4.55 -18.99
N THR A 34 -0.94 -4.19 -18.65
CA THR A 34 -0.38 -4.42 -17.32
C THR A 34 -1.23 -3.76 -16.23
N ALA A 35 -1.62 -2.50 -16.43
CA ALA A 35 -2.52 -1.81 -15.51
C ALA A 35 -3.91 -2.47 -15.42
N TYR A 36 -4.46 -2.94 -16.55
CA TYR A 36 -5.74 -3.65 -16.58
C TYR A 36 -5.71 -4.92 -15.70
N ASP A 37 -4.67 -5.73 -15.86
CA ASP A 37 -4.53 -7.01 -15.18
C ASP A 37 -4.24 -6.79 -13.68
N ASN A 38 -3.31 -5.91 -13.34
CA ASN A 38 -2.95 -5.63 -11.95
C ASN A 38 -4.07 -4.93 -11.16
N ALA A 39 -4.88 -4.08 -11.81
CA ALA A 39 -6.10 -3.54 -11.19
C ALA A 39 -7.12 -4.64 -10.88
N GLY A 40 -7.20 -5.68 -11.74
CA GLY A 40 -8.02 -6.85 -11.50
C GLY A 40 -7.54 -7.67 -10.30
N GLU A 41 -6.23 -7.87 -10.19
CA GLU A 41 -5.63 -8.59 -9.05
C GLU A 41 -5.78 -7.82 -7.73
N ALA A 42 -5.59 -6.50 -7.72
CA ALA A 42 -5.82 -5.65 -6.54
C ALA A 42 -7.27 -5.73 -6.03
N HIS A 43 -8.23 -5.65 -6.95
CA HIS A 43 -9.66 -5.81 -6.62
C HIS A 43 -9.96 -7.22 -6.09
N LYS A 44 -9.40 -8.25 -6.73
CA LYS A 44 -9.59 -9.64 -6.33
C LYS A 44 -9.03 -9.91 -4.94
N PHE A 45 -7.83 -9.40 -4.64
CA PHE A 45 -7.20 -9.44 -3.32
C PHE A 45 -8.09 -8.80 -2.25
N LEU A 46 -8.56 -7.57 -2.47
CA LEU A 46 -9.43 -6.88 -1.52
C LEU A 46 -10.71 -7.69 -1.22
N ARG A 47 -11.32 -8.27 -2.26
CA ARG A 47 -12.54 -9.08 -2.13
C ARG A 47 -12.28 -10.40 -1.41
N GLU A 48 -11.25 -11.15 -1.80
CA GLU A 48 -11.01 -12.50 -1.29
C GLU A 48 -10.39 -12.50 0.11
N CYS A 49 -9.50 -11.55 0.43
CA CYS A 49 -8.85 -11.47 1.74
C CYS A 49 -9.68 -10.69 2.77
N PHE A 50 -10.41 -9.65 2.34
CA PHE A 50 -11.09 -8.72 3.25
C PHE A 50 -12.59 -8.62 3.06
N GLY A 51 -13.16 -9.29 2.05
CA GLY A 51 -14.61 -9.31 1.82
C GLY A 51 -15.20 -7.98 1.36
N ARG A 52 -14.37 -7.01 0.94
CA ARG A 52 -14.82 -5.69 0.46
C ARG A 52 -14.90 -5.68 -1.06
N VAL A 53 -15.99 -5.12 -1.61
CA VAL A 53 -16.22 -5.04 -3.06
C VAL A 53 -15.85 -3.66 -3.59
N SER A 54 -14.73 -3.58 -4.33
CA SER A 54 -14.12 -2.34 -4.82
C SER A 54 -13.68 -1.36 -3.72
N PHE A 55 -13.06 -0.25 -4.11
CA PHE A 55 -12.49 0.72 -3.18
C PHE A 55 -13.57 1.35 -2.29
N ASP A 56 -14.77 1.59 -2.83
CA ASP A 56 -15.90 2.23 -2.13
C ASP A 56 -16.82 1.27 -1.36
N GLY A 57 -16.61 -0.05 -1.50
CA GLY A 57 -17.46 -1.07 -0.89
C GLY A 57 -18.81 -1.26 -1.60
N ARG A 58 -19.02 -0.66 -2.77
CA ARG A 58 -20.29 -0.69 -3.53
C ARG A 58 -20.08 -1.02 -5.02
N ASP A 59 -19.01 -1.76 -5.34
CA ASP A 59 -18.65 -2.19 -6.70
C ASP A 59 -18.41 -1.01 -7.67
N ALA A 60 -17.86 0.11 -7.18
CA ALA A 60 -17.46 1.21 -8.06
C ALA A 60 -16.52 0.74 -9.18
N THR A 61 -16.68 1.36 -10.35
CA THR A 61 -15.77 1.19 -11.50
C THR A 61 -14.36 1.62 -11.11
N ILE A 62 -13.39 0.75 -11.36
CA ILE A 62 -11.97 1.01 -11.13
C ILE A 62 -11.45 1.74 -12.37
N ARG A 63 -11.05 3.00 -12.19
CA ARG A 63 -10.45 3.82 -13.22
C ARG A 63 -8.95 3.86 -12.99
N VAL A 64 -8.16 3.52 -14.01
CA VAL A 64 -6.71 3.67 -13.99
C VAL A 64 -6.29 4.55 -15.15
N VAL A 65 -5.42 5.52 -14.92
CA VAL A 65 -4.85 6.39 -15.94
C VAL A 65 -3.35 6.20 -15.95
N VAL A 66 -2.84 5.54 -16.99
CA VAL A 66 -1.40 5.31 -17.16
C VAL A 66 -0.75 6.47 -17.91
N ARG A 67 0.57 6.60 -17.75
CA ARG A 67 1.38 7.69 -18.34
C ARG A 67 0.77 9.06 -18.01
N HIS A 68 0.44 9.30 -16.74
CA HIS A 68 -0.23 10.52 -16.28
C HIS A 68 0.72 11.42 -15.48
N GLY A 69 0.99 12.62 -15.99
CA GLY A 69 1.83 13.61 -15.30
C GLY A 69 3.20 13.07 -14.87
N ASN A 70 3.66 13.49 -13.69
CA ASN A 70 4.98 13.14 -13.15
C ASN A 70 4.95 12.45 -11.78
N ARG A 71 3.77 12.19 -11.22
CA ARG A 71 3.57 11.52 -9.93
C ARG A 71 2.42 10.52 -10.04
N SER A 72 2.61 9.35 -9.44
CA SER A 72 1.53 8.38 -9.23
C SER A 72 0.78 8.73 -7.96
N GLU A 73 -0.55 8.71 -8.04
CA GLU A 73 -1.43 9.13 -6.96
C GLU A 73 -2.86 8.59 -7.16
N TRP A 74 -3.60 8.44 -6.07
CA TRP A 74 -5.06 8.41 -6.11
C TRP A 74 -5.63 9.82 -6.28
N ARG A 75 -6.26 10.09 -7.42
CA ARG A 75 -6.83 11.41 -7.76
C ARG A 75 -8.19 11.27 -8.43
N GLU A 76 -9.16 12.06 -7.98
CA GLU A 76 -10.50 12.15 -8.61
C GLU A 76 -11.16 10.77 -8.85
N SER A 77 -11.13 9.90 -7.84
CA SER A 77 -11.63 8.51 -7.92
C SER A 77 -10.96 7.65 -9.00
N SER A 78 -9.70 7.95 -9.32
CA SER A 78 -8.90 7.21 -10.29
C SER A 78 -7.50 6.94 -9.72
N ILE A 79 -6.92 5.81 -10.12
CA ILE A 79 -5.51 5.50 -9.90
C ILE A 79 -4.73 6.14 -11.05
N CYS A 80 -3.96 7.18 -10.78
CA CYS A 80 -3.11 7.85 -11.78
C CYS A 80 -1.68 7.35 -11.63
N LEU A 81 -1.07 6.90 -12.72
CA LEU A 81 0.26 6.28 -12.73
C LEU A 81 1.18 7.03 -13.69
N ALA A 82 2.27 7.60 -13.19
CA ALA A 82 3.16 8.45 -13.98
C ALA A 82 4.09 7.67 -14.92
N THR A 83 4.50 6.47 -14.50
CA THR A 83 5.48 5.65 -15.22
C THR A 83 4.99 4.23 -15.40
N ASP A 84 5.55 3.51 -16.38
CA ASP A 84 5.26 2.10 -16.58
C ASP A 84 5.62 1.27 -15.33
N HIS A 85 6.70 1.61 -14.63
CA HIS A 85 7.06 0.99 -13.34
C HIS A 85 6.00 1.19 -12.26
N SER A 86 5.21 2.26 -12.31
CA SER A 86 4.12 2.48 -11.35
C SER A 86 2.97 1.48 -11.54
N THR A 87 2.94 0.73 -12.64
CA THR A 87 1.97 -0.35 -12.85
C THR A 87 2.34 -1.65 -12.12
N HIS A 88 3.49 -1.73 -11.44
CA HIS A 88 3.82 -2.86 -10.57
C HIS A 88 2.67 -3.12 -9.59
N LEU A 89 2.33 -4.40 -9.39
CA LEU A 89 1.11 -4.81 -8.67
C LEU A 89 0.99 -4.16 -7.29
N ASP A 90 2.07 -4.13 -6.53
CA ASP A 90 2.11 -3.53 -5.19
C ASP A 90 1.95 -2.00 -5.21
N LEU A 91 2.54 -1.30 -6.19
CA LEU A 91 2.39 0.16 -6.34
C LEU A 91 0.99 0.55 -6.83
N LEU A 92 0.44 -0.16 -7.81
CA LEU A 92 -0.94 0.06 -8.24
C LEU A 92 -1.91 -0.22 -7.08
N THR A 93 -1.66 -1.29 -6.31
CA THR A 93 -2.46 -1.62 -5.14
C THR A 93 -2.34 -0.55 -4.06
N HIS A 94 -1.14 0.00 -3.82
CA HIS A 94 -0.94 1.12 -2.90
C HIS A 94 -1.89 2.29 -3.24
N GLU A 95 -1.92 2.71 -4.51
CA GLU A 95 -2.84 3.78 -4.95
C GLU A 95 -4.32 3.38 -4.85
N PHE A 96 -4.65 2.12 -5.13
CA PHE A 96 -6.02 1.61 -4.96
C PHE A 96 -6.50 1.70 -3.51
N PHE A 97 -5.61 1.45 -2.54
CA PHE A 97 -5.94 1.50 -1.11
C PHE A 97 -6.00 2.92 -0.55
N HIS A 98 -5.38 3.92 -1.18
CA HIS A 98 -5.72 5.32 -0.91
C HIS A 98 -7.19 5.60 -1.23
N GLY A 99 -7.74 5.01 -2.30
CA GLY A 99 -9.18 5.07 -2.59
C GLY A 99 -10.06 4.39 -1.54
N VAL A 100 -9.58 3.29 -0.95
CA VAL A 100 -10.26 2.66 0.19
C VAL A 100 -10.31 3.63 1.37
N LEU A 101 -9.16 4.20 1.76
CA LEU A 101 -9.10 5.17 2.87
C LEU A 101 -9.96 6.41 2.61
N ALA A 102 -9.95 6.94 1.39
CA ALA A 102 -10.74 8.10 0.98
C ALA A 102 -12.26 7.86 1.06
N THR A 103 -12.71 6.60 1.06
CA THR A 103 -14.13 6.24 1.17
C THR A 103 -14.51 5.66 2.54
N THR A 104 -13.54 5.55 3.46
CA THR A 104 -13.75 5.07 4.82
C THR A 104 -13.48 6.17 5.84
N ILE A 105 -12.23 6.35 6.24
CA ILE A 105 -11.83 7.21 7.35
C ILE A 105 -11.38 8.60 6.91
N ARG A 106 -11.01 8.78 5.63
CA ARG A 106 -10.56 10.07 5.04
C ARG A 106 -9.46 10.73 5.88
N PRO A 107 -8.28 10.09 6.00
CA PRO A 107 -7.22 10.58 6.86
C PRO A 107 -6.72 11.94 6.38
N ILE A 108 -6.35 12.80 7.33
CA ILE A 108 -5.55 13.99 7.03
C ILE A 108 -4.18 13.51 6.56
N MET A 109 -3.77 13.94 5.36
CA MET A 109 -2.49 13.56 4.75
C MET A 109 -1.33 14.41 5.27
N GLU A 110 -1.19 14.47 6.59
CA GLU A 110 -0.17 15.22 7.31
C GLU A 110 0.19 14.49 8.62
N GLY A 111 1.41 14.66 9.11
CA GLY A 111 1.80 14.14 10.42
C GLY A 111 1.69 12.62 10.53
N GLN A 112 1.31 12.16 11.72
CA GLN A 112 1.16 10.73 12.00
C GLN A 112 -0.01 10.11 11.23
N SER A 113 -1.11 10.85 11.01
CA SER A 113 -2.25 10.37 10.24
C SER A 113 -1.86 10.06 8.79
N GLY A 114 -1.15 10.99 8.13
CA GLY A 114 -0.66 10.78 6.77
C GLY A 114 0.36 9.64 6.70
N ALA A 115 1.25 9.53 7.69
CA ALA A 115 2.19 8.41 7.79
C ALA A 115 1.49 7.06 7.97
N LEU A 116 0.40 7.00 8.74
CA LEU A 116 -0.44 5.79 8.87
C LEU A 116 -1.13 5.44 7.54
N ALA A 117 -1.62 6.44 6.82
CA ALA A 117 -2.25 6.24 5.51
C ALA A 117 -1.26 5.63 4.50
N GLU A 118 -0.08 6.25 4.34
CA GLU A 118 1.00 5.75 3.48
C GLU A 118 1.44 4.34 3.84
N SER A 119 1.66 4.10 5.15
CA SER A 119 2.03 2.78 5.66
C SER A 119 0.97 1.72 5.37
N PHE A 120 -0.30 2.05 5.56
CA PHE A 120 -1.39 1.14 5.25
C PHE A 120 -1.42 0.75 3.78
N CYS A 121 -1.25 1.71 2.88
CA CYS A 121 -1.19 1.47 1.45
C CYS A 121 0.03 0.60 1.06
N ASP A 122 1.20 0.85 1.64
CA ASP A 122 2.40 0.01 1.48
C ASP A 122 2.17 -1.44 1.93
N VAL A 123 1.58 -1.62 3.11
CA VAL A 123 1.27 -2.94 3.67
C VAL A 123 0.31 -3.68 2.74
N MET A 124 -0.76 -3.04 2.28
CA MET A 124 -1.74 -3.67 1.41
C MET A 124 -1.17 -4.02 0.04
N GLY A 125 -0.29 -3.18 -0.51
CA GLY A 125 0.45 -3.47 -1.73
C GLY A 125 1.33 -4.70 -1.60
N VAL A 126 2.13 -4.79 -0.53
CA VAL A 126 2.96 -5.96 -0.24
C VAL A 126 2.12 -7.22 -0.08
N LEU A 127 1.06 -7.16 0.74
CA LEU A 127 0.17 -8.31 0.94
C LEU A 127 -0.49 -8.79 -0.35
N CYS A 128 -0.91 -7.88 -1.23
CA CYS A 128 -1.48 -8.24 -2.52
C CYS A 128 -0.47 -9.01 -3.39
N ARG A 129 0.77 -8.53 -3.45
CA ARG A 129 1.84 -9.23 -4.18
C ARG A 129 2.14 -10.60 -3.59
N GLN A 130 2.26 -10.71 -2.27
CA GLN A 130 2.49 -12.00 -1.61
C GLN A 130 1.37 -13.00 -1.90
N TRP A 131 0.12 -12.57 -1.76
CA TRP A 131 -1.07 -13.35 -2.04
C TRP A 131 -1.14 -13.79 -3.52
N HIS A 132 -0.80 -12.89 -4.44
CA HIS A 132 -0.77 -13.19 -5.87
C HIS A 132 0.31 -14.23 -6.22
N LEU A 133 1.52 -14.08 -5.67
CA LEU A 133 2.61 -15.03 -5.89
C LEU A 133 2.27 -16.42 -5.39
N GLU A 134 1.69 -16.55 -4.18
CA GLU A 134 1.26 -17.85 -3.70
C GLU A 134 0.20 -18.50 -4.61
N ARG A 135 -0.80 -17.73 -5.03
CA ARG A 135 -1.85 -18.22 -5.93
C ARG A 135 -1.35 -18.67 -7.30
N THR A 136 -0.26 -18.08 -7.78
CA THR A 136 0.31 -18.35 -9.10
C THR A 136 1.52 -19.30 -9.05
N GLY A 137 1.91 -19.75 -7.86
CA GLY A 137 3.11 -20.59 -7.65
C GLY A 137 4.43 -19.83 -7.81
N GLY A 138 4.38 -18.49 -7.77
CA GLY A 138 5.56 -17.63 -7.72
C GLY A 138 6.18 -17.59 -6.32
N GLN A 139 7.35 -16.97 -6.21
CA GLN A 139 8.09 -16.88 -4.96
C GLN A 139 8.71 -15.49 -4.76
N ALA A 140 8.62 -14.95 -3.55
CA ALA A 140 9.10 -13.61 -3.21
C ALA A 140 10.57 -13.60 -2.71
N ALA A 141 11.44 -14.42 -3.32
CA ALA A 141 12.78 -14.70 -2.81
C ALA A 141 13.59 -13.40 -2.56
N GLY A 142 13.74 -13.03 -1.27
CA GLY A 142 14.48 -11.85 -0.83
C GLY A 142 13.75 -10.51 -0.96
N THR A 143 12.52 -10.47 -1.48
CA THR A 143 11.76 -9.23 -1.74
C THR A 143 10.42 -9.17 -1.04
N ASP A 144 10.09 -10.20 -0.25
CA ASP A 144 8.77 -10.41 0.38
C ASP A 144 8.19 -9.17 1.05
N TRP A 145 9.03 -8.35 1.68
CA TRP A 145 8.66 -7.16 2.45
C TRP A 145 9.07 -5.83 1.82
N MET A 146 9.44 -5.83 0.53
CA MET A 146 9.82 -4.63 -0.22
C MET A 146 8.64 -4.02 -0.95
N VAL A 147 8.52 -2.70 -1.01
CA VAL A 147 7.55 -1.99 -1.85
C VAL A 147 8.23 -1.60 -3.15
N GLY A 148 7.62 -1.91 -4.30
CA GLY A 148 8.19 -1.61 -5.61
C GLY A 148 9.51 -2.34 -5.86
N ALA A 149 9.59 -3.64 -5.53
CA ALA A 149 10.79 -4.42 -5.81
C ALA A 149 11.07 -4.45 -7.32
N GLY A 150 12.32 -4.16 -7.71
CA GLY A 150 12.75 -4.20 -9.11
C GLY A 150 12.50 -2.92 -9.93
N VAL A 151 11.91 -1.87 -9.34
CA VAL A 151 11.55 -0.63 -10.08
C VAL A 151 12.74 0.25 -10.47
N PHE A 152 13.94 -0.06 -9.98
CA PHE A 152 15.20 0.62 -10.31
C PHE A 152 16.19 -0.36 -10.97
N PRO A 153 15.90 -0.91 -12.15
CA PRO A 153 16.71 -1.97 -12.77
C PRO A 153 18.16 -1.57 -13.05
N ASP A 154 18.41 -0.27 -13.28
CA ASP A 154 19.75 0.27 -13.55
C ASP A 154 20.60 0.50 -12.29
N PHE A 155 20.00 0.39 -11.11
CA PHE A 155 20.67 0.57 -9.82
C PHE A 155 20.83 -0.80 -9.13
N ALA A 156 22.05 -1.06 -8.66
CA ALA A 156 22.62 -2.36 -8.23
C ALA A 156 21.69 -3.36 -7.48
N PRO A 157 21.99 -4.67 -7.50
CA PRO A 157 21.18 -5.72 -6.84
C PRO A 157 21.10 -5.64 -5.30
N LEU A 158 21.83 -4.73 -4.65
CA LEU A 158 21.62 -4.41 -3.24
C LEU A 158 20.52 -3.35 -3.14
N SER A 159 19.34 -3.78 -2.75
CA SER A 159 18.22 -2.91 -2.35
C SER A 159 17.47 -2.16 -3.47
N ASN A 160 17.23 -2.83 -4.60
CA ASN A 160 16.36 -2.35 -5.68
C ASN A 160 14.87 -2.42 -5.27
N ALA A 161 14.44 -1.42 -4.49
CA ALA A 161 13.05 -1.22 -4.07
C ALA A 161 12.80 0.26 -3.72
N LEU A 162 11.53 0.67 -3.70
CA LEU A 162 11.13 2.00 -3.23
C LEU A 162 11.26 2.11 -1.71
N ARG A 163 10.72 1.13 -0.98
CA ARG A 163 10.72 1.10 0.49
C ARG A 163 10.84 -0.34 1.00
N SER A 164 11.11 -0.50 2.29
CA SER A 164 11.19 -1.80 2.96
C SER A 164 10.41 -1.76 4.28
N LEU A 165 9.41 -2.64 4.40
CA LEU A 165 8.68 -2.82 5.67
C LEU A 165 9.60 -3.50 6.71
N ALA A 166 10.48 -4.41 6.26
CA ALA A 166 11.36 -5.16 7.14
C ALA A 166 12.54 -4.33 7.68
N ALA A 167 12.99 -3.33 6.92
CA ALA A 167 14.10 -2.45 7.29
C ALA A 167 13.91 -1.05 6.66
N PRO A 168 13.03 -0.20 7.22
CA PRO A 168 12.82 1.15 6.70
C PRO A 168 14.13 1.94 6.65
N GLY A 169 14.36 2.67 5.56
CA GLY A 169 15.58 3.45 5.35
C GLY A 169 16.74 2.67 4.72
N SER A 170 16.57 1.39 4.41
CA SER A 170 17.64 0.52 3.93
C SER A 170 17.69 0.32 2.41
N VAL A 171 16.76 0.90 1.65
CA VAL A 171 16.67 0.68 0.20
C VAL A 171 16.95 1.90 -0.65
N PHE A 172 17.23 1.70 -1.94
CA PHE A 172 17.62 2.80 -2.82
C PHE A 172 16.55 3.89 -2.88
N GLY A 173 15.27 3.52 -2.93
CA GLY A 173 14.18 4.49 -2.96
C GLY A 173 14.08 5.37 -1.72
N ASP A 174 14.54 4.92 -0.54
CA ASP A 174 14.60 5.75 0.66
C ASP A 174 15.51 6.97 0.47
N ALA A 175 16.58 6.84 -0.31
CA ALA A 175 17.48 7.94 -0.64
C ALA A 175 16.86 8.96 -1.60
N LEU A 176 15.77 8.61 -2.28
CA LEU A 176 15.03 9.47 -3.20
C LEU A 176 13.84 10.20 -2.52
N LEU A 177 13.49 9.81 -1.28
CA LEU A 177 12.39 10.42 -0.56
C LEU A 177 12.70 11.88 -0.20
N PRO A 178 11.74 12.81 -0.39
CA PRO A 178 11.89 14.17 0.09
C PRO A 178 12.18 14.17 1.60
N GLY A 179 13.22 14.91 2.01
CA GLY A 179 13.62 15.01 3.41
C GLY A 179 14.49 13.86 3.94
N GLY A 180 14.76 12.80 3.15
CA GLY A 180 15.67 11.70 3.50
C GLY A 180 14.97 10.37 3.81
N PRO A 181 15.72 9.36 4.29
CA PRO A 181 15.24 7.99 4.42
C PRO A 181 14.12 7.83 5.46
N GLN A 182 13.37 6.73 5.35
CA GLN A 182 12.41 6.33 6.37
C GLN A 182 13.06 6.05 7.72
N VAL A 183 12.30 6.26 8.78
CA VAL A 183 12.66 5.90 10.16
C VAL A 183 11.85 4.68 10.60
N ALA A 184 12.46 3.82 11.41
CA ALA A 184 11.85 2.55 11.85
C ALA A 184 11.40 2.55 13.33
N HIS A 185 11.70 3.62 14.08
CA HIS A 185 11.44 3.70 15.52
C HIS A 185 10.91 5.09 15.91
N PHE A 186 9.94 5.14 16.82
CA PHE A 186 9.22 6.34 17.23
C PHE A 186 10.11 7.40 17.88
N SER A 187 11.21 7.01 18.53
CA SER A 187 12.20 7.97 19.05
C SER A 187 12.88 8.81 17.97
N ASN A 188 12.79 8.39 16.71
CA ASN A 188 13.36 9.06 15.55
C ASN A 188 12.28 9.76 14.72
N LEU A 189 11.07 9.96 15.29
CA LEU A 189 9.97 10.64 14.61
C LEU A 189 10.44 11.99 14.07
N VAL A 190 10.16 12.22 12.80
CA VAL A 190 10.51 13.45 12.08
C VAL A 190 9.31 14.39 12.12
N THR A 191 9.54 15.68 12.36
CA THR A 191 8.50 16.71 12.30
C THR A 191 8.82 17.74 11.20
N GLY A 192 7.80 18.28 10.54
CA GLY A 192 7.95 19.30 9.49
C GLY A 192 7.69 18.74 8.09
N ASP A 193 8.20 19.43 7.06
CA ASP A 193 7.92 19.06 5.66
C ASP A 193 8.38 17.64 5.30
N ALA A 194 7.55 16.92 4.54
CA ALA A 194 7.76 15.52 4.11
C ALA A 194 7.83 14.48 5.25
N ASP A 195 7.25 14.79 6.41
CA ASP A 195 7.16 13.88 7.55
C ASP A 195 6.42 12.57 7.25
N ILE A 196 5.37 12.60 6.42
CA ILE A 196 4.50 11.42 6.21
C ILE A 196 5.27 10.23 5.65
N TYR A 197 6.04 10.40 4.57
CA TYR A 197 6.71 9.30 3.89
C TYR A 197 7.84 8.73 4.76
N ARG A 198 8.54 9.61 5.50
CA ARG A 198 9.63 9.22 6.39
C ARG A 198 9.13 8.45 7.60
N ASN A 199 8.06 8.94 8.22
CA ASN A 199 7.49 8.36 9.42
C ASN A 199 6.65 7.11 9.13
N ALA A 200 6.16 6.92 7.89
CA ALA A 200 5.42 5.71 7.50
C ALA A 200 6.22 4.41 7.72
N GLY A 201 7.55 4.49 7.77
CA GLY A 201 8.42 3.36 8.12
C GLY A 201 8.12 2.76 9.50
N ILE A 202 7.70 3.56 10.48
CA ILE A 202 7.41 3.10 11.86
C ILE A 202 6.23 2.10 11.88
N PRO A 203 5.01 2.48 11.45
CA PRO A 203 3.88 1.54 11.38
C PRO A 203 4.10 0.41 10.37
N SER A 204 4.83 0.65 9.28
CA SER A 204 5.19 -0.40 8.31
C SER A 204 6.08 -1.48 8.93
N HIS A 205 7.04 -1.07 9.75
CA HIS A 205 7.89 -2.00 10.49
C HIS A 205 7.13 -2.73 11.60
N ALA A 206 6.19 -2.05 12.28
CA ALA A 206 5.30 -2.70 13.24
C ALA A 206 4.45 -3.80 12.56
N PHE A 207 3.91 -3.55 11.36
CA PHE A 207 3.19 -4.58 10.61
C PHE A 207 4.08 -5.80 10.32
N TYR A 208 5.28 -5.56 9.78
CA TYR A 208 6.24 -6.63 9.47
C TYR A 208 6.56 -7.49 10.70
N LEU A 209 6.86 -6.85 11.84
CA LEU A 209 7.18 -7.55 13.09
C LEU A 209 5.99 -8.35 13.61
N ALA A 210 4.77 -7.80 13.52
CA ALA A 210 3.56 -8.49 13.94
C ALA A 210 3.27 -9.70 13.04
N ALA A 211 3.33 -9.53 11.71
CA ALA A 211 3.11 -10.59 10.74
C ALA A 211 4.14 -11.72 10.88
N THR A 212 5.42 -11.37 10.99
CA THR A 212 6.51 -12.34 11.19
C THR A 212 6.38 -13.07 12.52
N GLY A 213 6.02 -12.34 13.59
CA GLY A 213 5.84 -12.92 14.93
C GLY A 213 4.62 -13.84 15.04
N ALA A 214 3.56 -13.60 14.25
CA ALA A 214 2.39 -14.45 14.18
C ALA A 214 2.59 -15.67 13.26
N GLY A 215 3.40 -15.52 12.20
CA GLY A 215 3.59 -16.53 11.17
C GLY A 215 2.36 -16.74 10.29
N GLY A 216 2.43 -17.75 9.41
CA GLY A 216 1.38 -18.04 8.43
C GLY A 216 1.26 -16.99 7.34
N HIS A 217 0.14 -17.01 6.60
CA HIS A 217 -0.12 -16.05 5.53
C HIS A 217 -0.50 -14.69 6.09
N ALA A 218 0.33 -13.68 5.87
CA ALA A 218 0.20 -12.36 6.49
C ALA A 218 -1.15 -11.68 6.19
N TRP A 219 -1.80 -11.95 5.04
CA TRP A 219 -3.09 -11.36 4.68
C TRP A 219 -4.32 -11.97 5.38
N THR A 220 -4.19 -13.10 6.09
CA THR A 220 -5.34 -13.77 6.73
C THR A 220 -5.57 -13.35 8.18
N GLY A 221 -4.49 -13.30 8.98
CA GLY A 221 -4.54 -12.93 10.40
C GLY A 221 -4.20 -11.46 10.64
N ILE A 222 -2.91 -11.13 10.66
CA ILE A 222 -2.41 -9.78 10.96
C ILE A 222 -2.88 -8.75 9.91
N GLY A 223 -2.92 -9.13 8.64
CA GLY A 223 -3.48 -8.30 7.56
C GLY A 223 -4.95 -7.95 7.80
N ARG A 224 -5.75 -8.88 8.33
CA ARG A 224 -7.15 -8.63 8.68
C ARG A 224 -7.27 -7.69 9.87
N VAL A 225 -6.42 -7.86 10.89
CA VAL A 225 -6.32 -6.93 12.04
C VAL A 225 -6.04 -5.51 11.57
N TRP A 226 -5.01 -5.33 10.73
CA TRP A 226 -4.65 -4.02 10.19
C TRP A 226 -5.75 -3.43 9.33
N PHE A 227 -6.30 -4.22 8.40
CA PHE A 227 -7.38 -3.76 7.53
C PHE A 227 -8.59 -3.27 8.32
N GLU A 228 -9.06 -4.02 9.32
CA GLU A 228 -10.22 -3.62 10.10
C GLU A 228 -9.95 -2.41 10.99
N ALA A 229 -8.78 -2.34 11.64
CA ALA A 229 -8.42 -1.19 12.46
C ALA A 229 -8.34 0.10 11.63
N PHE A 230 -7.57 0.07 10.53
CA PHE A 230 -7.29 1.25 9.70
C PHE A 230 -8.47 1.72 8.87
N THR A 231 -9.41 0.83 8.51
CA THR A 231 -10.55 1.22 7.67
C THR A 231 -11.86 1.42 8.45
N ARG A 232 -11.92 1.07 9.74
CA ARG A 232 -13.17 1.14 10.52
C ARG A 232 -13.04 1.84 11.87
N ASP A 233 -11.88 1.80 12.50
CA ASP A 233 -11.75 2.24 13.89
C ASP A 233 -10.91 3.52 14.06
N LEU A 234 -9.99 3.81 13.14
CA LEU A 234 -9.21 5.04 13.17
C LEU A 234 -10.05 6.26 12.77
N GLY A 235 -9.78 7.38 13.42
CA GLY A 235 -10.23 8.70 12.99
C GLY A 235 -9.34 9.27 11.88
N ASP A 236 -9.77 10.40 11.32
CA ASP A 236 -9.03 11.16 10.30
C ASP A 236 -7.77 11.87 10.83
N GLU A 237 -7.71 12.11 12.15
CA GLU A 237 -6.55 12.70 12.85
C GLU A 237 -5.75 11.66 13.67
N ALA A 238 -5.92 10.35 13.39
CA ALA A 238 -5.34 9.29 14.21
C ALA A 238 -3.81 9.39 14.35
N GLU A 239 -3.32 9.13 15.55
CA GLU A 239 -1.89 9.02 15.84
C GLU A 239 -1.44 7.55 15.93
N PHE A 240 -0.13 7.30 15.99
CA PHE A 240 0.42 5.94 16.07
C PHE A 240 -0.06 5.18 17.31
N ALA A 241 -0.28 5.87 18.44
CA ALA A 241 -0.85 5.27 19.64
C ALA A 241 -2.30 4.79 19.42
N ASP A 242 -3.10 5.51 18.63
CA ASP A 242 -4.45 5.05 18.25
C ASP A 242 -4.35 3.79 17.38
N ALA A 243 -3.47 3.78 16.38
CA ALA A 243 -3.23 2.60 15.55
C ALA A 243 -2.80 1.39 16.38
N ALA A 244 -1.90 1.56 17.35
CA ALA A 244 -1.51 0.51 18.28
C ALA A 244 -2.72 -0.02 19.07
N ARG A 245 -3.48 0.86 19.72
CA ARG A 245 -4.66 0.48 20.52
C ARG A 245 -5.71 -0.26 19.69
N HIS A 246 -6.05 0.25 18.50
CA HIS A 246 -7.10 -0.33 17.67
C HIS A 246 -6.69 -1.67 17.04
N THR A 247 -5.44 -1.81 16.60
CA THR A 247 -4.92 -3.09 16.11
C THR A 247 -4.82 -4.13 17.23
N ILE A 248 -4.38 -3.76 18.44
CA ILE A 248 -4.35 -4.67 19.60
C ILE A 248 -5.76 -5.18 19.91
N ARG A 249 -6.75 -4.28 20.00
CA ARG A 249 -8.16 -4.65 20.27
C ARG A 249 -8.71 -5.62 19.22
N ARG A 250 -8.43 -5.37 17.92
CA ARG A 250 -8.84 -6.27 16.83
C ARG A 250 -8.13 -7.62 16.90
N ALA A 251 -6.86 -7.63 17.31
CA ALA A 251 -6.07 -8.83 17.45
C ALA A 251 -6.49 -9.72 18.64
N GLU A 252 -6.98 -9.13 19.74
CA GLU A 252 -7.52 -9.88 20.89
C GLU A 252 -8.65 -10.82 20.47
N ALA A 253 -9.58 -10.34 19.64
CA ALA A 253 -10.69 -11.12 19.13
C ALA A 253 -10.26 -12.34 18.28
N LEU A 254 -9.02 -12.35 17.79
CA LEU A 254 -8.45 -13.41 16.97
C LEU A 254 -7.36 -14.22 17.70
N GLY A 255 -7.09 -13.93 18.97
CA GLY A 255 -5.99 -14.55 19.72
C GLY A 255 -4.59 -14.17 19.23
N LEU A 256 -4.47 -13.03 18.52
CA LEU A 256 -3.22 -12.53 17.92
C LEU A 256 -2.65 -11.31 18.65
N ALA A 257 -3.14 -10.96 19.84
CA ALA A 257 -2.73 -9.75 20.54
C ALA A 257 -1.23 -9.73 20.87
N ALA A 258 -0.65 -10.86 21.30
CA ALA A 258 0.75 -10.93 21.72
C ALA A 258 1.77 -10.45 20.65
N PRO A 259 1.76 -10.96 19.40
CA PRO A 259 2.66 -10.44 18.36
C PRO A 259 2.41 -8.97 18.02
N VAL A 260 1.15 -8.49 18.06
CA VAL A 260 0.81 -7.09 17.75
C VAL A 260 1.33 -6.14 18.83
N VAL A 261 1.09 -6.44 20.11
CA VAL A 261 1.63 -5.66 21.25
C VAL A 261 3.14 -5.58 21.17
N LYS A 262 3.81 -6.73 20.98
CA LYS A 262 5.27 -6.79 20.88
C LYS A 262 5.80 -5.94 19.74
N ALA A 263 5.15 -5.98 18.57
CA ALA A 263 5.57 -5.22 17.41
C ALA A 263 5.51 -3.70 17.63
N TRP A 264 4.40 -3.19 18.17
CA TRP A 264 4.28 -1.75 18.48
C TRP A 264 5.28 -1.29 19.53
N GLN A 265 5.52 -2.11 20.56
CA GLN A 265 6.54 -1.82 21.57
C GLN A 265 7.96 -1.82 20.99
N GLN A 266 8.27 -2.72 20.05
CA GLN A 266 9.57 -2.79 19.39
C GLN A 266 9.87 -1.58 18.51
N VAL A 267 8.85 -0.93 17.95
CA VAL A 267 9.01 0.34 17.23
C VAL A 267 8.86 1.58 18.14
N GLY A 268 8.74 1.38 19.47
CA GLY A 268 8.71 2.45 20.46
C GLY A 268 7.39 3.20 20.57
N VAL A 269 6.30 2.66 20.00
CA VAL A 269 4.96 3.27 20.09
C VAL A 269 4.26 2.76 21.37
N PRO A 270 3.67 3.66 22.20
CA PRO A 270 2.92 3.26 23.39
C PRO A 270 1.75 2.32 23.09
N THR A 271 1.53 1.35 23.97
CA THR A 271 0.48 0.30 23.83
C THR A 271 -0.51 0.26 25.00
N ALA A 272 -0.36 1.16 25.96
CA ALA A 272 -1.16 1.27 27.17
C ALA A 272 -2.00 2.56 27.16
#